data_AF-A0A1Q5S5P8-F1
#
_entry.id   AF-A0A1Q5S5P8-F1
#
_cell.length_a   1.000
_cell.length_b   1.000
_cell.length_c   1.000
_cell.angle_alpha   90.00
_cell.angle_beta   90.00
_cell.angle_gamma   90.00
#
_symmetry.space_group_name_H-M   'P 1'
#
loop_
_entity.id
_entity.type
_entity.pdbx_description
1 polymer ?
#
loop_
_entity_poly.entity_id
_entity_poly.type
_entity_poly.pdbx_seq_one_letter_code
_entity_poly.pdbx_strand_id
1 'polypeptide(L)' 'MSDGRRTPKESKPATGGKRNFFASMSAEVVKALKLAAVEDDTTASEILEQAARDWLEKRKAKRKS' A
#
# COMPACT_ATOMS: atom_id res chain seq x y z
N MET A 1 31.30 2.71 -20.54
CA MET A 1 30.46 3.45 -19.58
C MET A 1 29.01 3.17 -19.94
N SER A 2 28.41 2.13 -19.36
CA SER A 2 27.02 1.75 -19.68
C SER A 2 26.09 2.47 -18.71
N ASP A 3 25.37 3.46 -19.23
CA ASP A 3 24.35 4.22 -18.53
C ASP A 3 23.18 3.28 -18.19
N GLY A 4 23.20 2.70 -16.99
CA GLY A 4 22.17 1.81 -16.46
C GLY A 4 20.90 2.57 -16.11
N ARG A 5 20.21 3.13 -17.11
CA ARG A 5 18.86 3.68 -16.92
C ARG A 5 17.91 2.52 -16.62
N ARG A 6 17.60 2.32 -15.33
CA ARG A 6 16.45 1.53 -14.91
C ARG A 6 15.21 2.18 -15.51
N THR A 7 14.61 1.53 -16.49
CA THR A 7 13.28 1.87 -16.98
C THR A 7 12.31 1.92 -15.81
N PRO A 8 11.47 2.97 -15.66
CA PRO A 8 10.43 2.97 -14.64
C PRO A 8 9.57 1.72 -14.83
N LYS A 9 9.52 0.84 -13.83
CA LYS A 9 8.59 -0.30 -13.82
C LYS A 9 7.20 0.32 -13.92
N GLU A 10 6.52 0.06 -15.04
CA GLU A 10 5.22 0.62 -15.36
C GLU A 10 4.27 0.33 -14.19
N SER A 11 3.82 1.38 -13.50
CA SER A 11 2.84 1.25 -12.43
C SER A 11 1.57 0.69 -13.05
N LYS A 12 1.24 -0.58 -12.76
CA LYS A 12 0.01 -1.22 -13.24
C LYS A 12 -1.16 -0.26 -12.97
N PRO A 13 -1.97 0.08 -13.99
CA PRO A 13 -3.11 0.98 -13.80
C PRO A 13 -4.02 0.40 -12.72
N ALA A 14 -4.61 1.27 -11.90
CA ALA A 14 -5.56 0.88 -10.85
C ALA A 14 -6.68 0.06 -11.49
N THR A 15 -6.57 -1.26 -11.37
CA THR A 15 -7.41 -2.21 -12.07
C THR A 15 -8.76 -2.22 -11.36
N GLY A 16 -9.84 -1.86 -12.08
CA GLY A 16 -11.24 -2.07 -11.68
C GLY A 16 -11.69 -1.44 -10.35
N GLY A 17 -12.36 -0.29 -10.41
CA GLY A 17 -13.23 0.21 -9.33
C GLY A 17 -12.56 0.78 -8.08
N LYS A 18 -11.22 0.74 -7.97
CA LYS A 18 -10.49 1.33 -6.84
C LYS A 18 -10.47 2.86 -6.93
N ARG A 19 -10.58 3.54 -5.79
CA ARG A 19 -10.44 5.00 -5.65
C ARG A 19 -9.22 5.34 -4.81
N ASN A 20 -8.56 6.45 -5.13
CA ASN A 20 -7.42 6.94 -4.35
C ASN A 20 -7.90 7.50 -3.00
N PHE A 21 -7.17 7.18 -1.94
CA PHE A 21 -7.36 7.73 -0.60
C PHE A 21 -6.09 8.47 -0.18
N PHE A 22 -6.18 9.78 0.00
CA PHE A 22 -5.05 10.61 0.41
C PHE A 22 -5.01 10.69 1.94
N ALA A 23 -3.92 10.19 2.52
CA ALA A 23 -3.68 10.19 3.96
C ALA A 23 -2.26 10.68 4.28
N SER A 24 -2.09 11.30 5.44
CA SER A 24 -0.79 11.74 5.95
C SER A 24 -0.21 10.70 6.90
N MET A 25 1.07 10.38 6.74
CA MET A 25 1.83 9.43 7.56
C MET A 25 3.27 9.94 7.73
N SER A 26 4.02 9.45 8.72
CA SER A 26 5.44 9.79 8.84
C SER A 26 6.24 9.23 7.66
N ALA A 27 7.32 9.93 7.28
CA ALA A 27 8.17 9.52 6.16
C ALA A 27 8.78 8.12 6.39
N GLU A 28 9.12 7.79 7.64
CA GLU A 28 9.65 6.49 8.03
C GLU A 28 8.64 5.36 7.77
N VAL A 29 7.38 5.56 8.14
CA VAL A 29 6.32 4.57 7.91
C VAL A 29 6.05 4.40 6.42
N VAL A 30 6.02 5.50 5.65
CA VAL A 30 5.87 5.42 4.19
C VAL A 30 7.02 4.63 3.55
N LYS A 31 8.25 4.82 4.03
CA LYS A 31 9.42 4.09 3.53
C LYS A 31 9.35 2.60 3.86
N ALA A 32 9.05 2.26 5.12
CA ALA A 32 8.93 0.88 5.56
C ALA A 32 7.83 0.14 4.78
N LEU A 33 6.67 0.78 4.59
CA LEU A 33 5.56 0.21 3.83
C LEU A 33 5.94 -0.09 2.38
N LYS A 34 6.64 0.83 1.72
CA LYS A 34 7.08 0.65 0.33
C LYS A 34 8.14 -0.45 0.20
N LEU A 35 9.02 -0.57 1.19
CA LEU A 35 10.02 -1.64 1.21
C LEU A 35 9.36 -3.01 1.35
N ALA A 36 8.45 -3.17 2.32
CA ALA A 36 7.69 -4.39 2.52
C ALA A 36 6.91 -4.80 1.25
N ALA A 37 6.30 -3.82 0.56
CA ALA A 37 5.60 -4.10 -0.70
C ALA A 37 6.54 -4.69 -1.78
N VAL A 38 7.80 -4.26 -1.83
CA VAL A 38 8.80 -4.81 -2.77
C VAL A 38 9.24 -6.20 -2.33
N GLU A 39 9.48 -6.41 -1.04
CA GLU A 39 9.91 -7.70 -0.47
C GLU A 39 8.86 -8.80 -0.67
N ASP A 40 7.57 -8.44 -0.58
CA ASP A 40 6.43 -9.36 -0.66
C ASP A 40 5.82 -9.47 -2.08
N ASP A 41 6.47 -8.88 -3.11
CA ASP A 41 5.96 -8.77 -4.50
C ASP A 41 4.49 -8.30 -4.58
N THR A 42 4.13 -7.29 -3.78
CA THR A 42 2.79 -6.70 -3.71
C THR A 42 2.86 -5.17 -3.88
N THR A 43 1.77 -4.47 -3.60
CA THR A 43 1.72 -3.00 -3.63
C THR A 43 1.39 -2.42 -2.26
N ALA A 44 1.91 -1.22 -1.98
CA ALA A 44 1.55 -0.48 -0.78
C ALA A 44 0.02 -0.25 -0.68
N SER A 45 -0.67 -0.15 -1.81
CA SER A 45 -2.13 -0.04 -1.85
C SER A 45 -2.82 -1.30 -1.33
N GLU A 46 -2.33 -2.50 -1.68
CA GLU A 46 -2.90 -3.76 -1.21
C GLU A 46 -2.65 -3.95 0.29
N ILE A 47 -1.45 -3.64 0.77
CA ILE A 47 -1.13 -3.69 2.20
C ILE A 47 -2.04 -2.72 2.99
N LEU A 48 -2.18 -1.48 2.52
CA LEU A 48 -3.05 -0.49 3.18
C LEU A 48 -4.52 -0.90 3.15
N GLU A 49 -5.00 -1.48 2.04
CA GLU A 49 -6.36 -1.99 1.94
C GLU A 49 -6.61 -3.12 2.96
N GLN A 50 -5.68 -4.07 3.10
CA GLN A 50 -5.79 -5.14 4.09
C GLN A 50 -5.75 -4.60 5.52
N ALA A 51 -4.81 -3.70 5.84
CA ALA A 51 -4.70 -3.09 7.16
C ALA A 51 -5.98 -2.31 7.54
N ALA A 52 -6.58 -1.60 6.57
CA ALA A 52 -7.83 -0.89 6.76
C ALA A 52 -9.00 -1.86 7.03
N ARG A 53 -9.09 -2.97 6.29
CA ARG A 53 -10.10 -4.02 6.52
C ARG A 53 -9.97 -4.63 7.91
N ASP A 54 -8.77 -5.02 8.31
CA ASP A 54 -8.50 -5.62 9.61
C ASP A 54 -8.89 -4.70 10.77
N TRP A 55 -8.56 -3.41 10.66
CA TRP A 55 -8.93 -2.42 11.65
C TRP A 55 -10.46 -2.22 11.73
N LEU A 56 -11.14 -2.18 10.59
CA LEU A 56 -12.60 -2.03 10.53
C LEU A 56 -13.32 -3.23 11.15
N GLU A 57 -12.84 -4.46 10.91
CA GLU A 57 -13.40 -5.66 11.54
C GLU A 57 -13.23 -5.64 13.07
N LYS A 58 -12.04 -5.28 13.56
CA LYS A 58 -11.79 -5.09 15.00
C LYS A 58 -12.71 -4.01 15.59
N ARG A 59 -12.94 -2.92 14.86
CA ARG A 59 -13.86 -1.85 15.28
C ARG A 59 -15.31 -2.32 15.36
N LYS A 60 -15.77 -3.13 14.41
CA LYS A 60 -17.13 -3.72 14.43
C LYS A 60 -17.30 -4.64 15.64
N ALA A 61 -16.31 -5.49 15.92
CA ALA A 61 -16.35 -6.38 17.08
C ALA A 61 -16.51 -5.61 18.40
N LYS A 62 -15.76 -4.51 18.57
CA LYS A 62 -15.87 -3.63 19.76
C LYS A 62 -17.23 -2.95 19.93
N ARG A 63 -17.98 -2.72 18.86
CA ARG A 63 -19.32 -2.10 18.93
C ARG A 63 -20.44 -3.09 19.24
N LYS A 64 -20.18 -4.39 19.12
CA LYS A 64 -21.16 -5.46 19.39
C LYS A 64 -21.02 -6.06 20.79
N SER A 65 -19.96 -5.71 21.51
CA SER A 65 -19.74 -6.01 22.93
C SER A 65 -20.18 -4.83 23.78
#